data_AF-A0A5N7BH92-F1
#
_entry.id   AF-A0A5N7BH92-F1
#
_cell.length_a   1.000
_cell.length_b   1.000
_cell.length_c   1.000
_cell.angle_alpha   90.00
_cell.angle_beta   90.00
_cell.angle_gamma   90.00
#
_symmetry.space_group_name_H-M   'P 1'
#
loop_
_entity.id
_entity.type
_entity.pdbx_description
1 polymer ?
#
loop_
_entity_poly.entity_id
_entity_poly.type
_entity_poly.pdbx_seq_one_letter_code
_entity_poly.pdbx_strand_id
1 'polypeptide(L)'
;MVICPLKACTNRSIDAKAPDIIGMSPQGKLLFVYELRAPWVGAHDISRLDMKERKLRHILGQLAYYLHRSQRRSGFVTTYIYTIFVRQTVTNGQWMLEYSPPISYLDTSGIRRGDITARESF
;
A
#
# COMPACT_ATOMS: atom_id res chain seq x y z
N MET A 1 -7.91 -4.89 -16.18
CA MET A 1 -7.75 -4.44 -14.78
C MET A 1 -8.75 -3.31 -14.54
N VAL A 2 -9.76 -3.52 -13.69
CA VAL A 2 -10.74 -2.47 -13.37
C VAL A 2 -10.24 -1.73 -12.14
N ILE A 3 -9.70 -0.53 -12.35
CA ILE A 3 -9.43 0.42 -11.27
C ILE A 3 -10.76 1.14 -11.01
N CYS A 4 -11.55 0.71 -10.02
CA CYS A 4 -12.75 1.48 -9.60
C CYS A 4 -12.24 2.70 -8.80
N PRO A 5 -12.46 3.95 -9.25
CA PRO A 5 -12.46 5.08 -8.33
C PRO A 5 -13.58 4.87 -7.28
N LEU A 6 -13.23 5.09 -6.02
CA LEU A 6 -13.99 4.72 -4.81
C LEU A 6 -15.48 5.12 -4.75
N LYS A 7 -15.95 6.06 -5.58
CA LYS A 7 -17.34 6.55 -5.51
C LYS A 7 -18.38 5.68 -6.23
N ALA A 8 -17.99 4.69 -7.03
CA ALA A 8 -18.92 4.04 -7.96
C ALA A 8 -19.35 2.60 -7.61
N CYS A 9 -18.86 1.99 -6.53
CA CYS A 9 -18.95 0.54 -6.35
C CYS A 9 -19.44 0.19 -4.91
N THR A 10 -20.65 -0.37 -4.76
CA THR A 10 -21.32 -0.68 -3.47
C THR A 10 -20.69 -1.89 -2.73
N ASN A 11 -20.75 -1.92 -1.39
CA ASN A 11 -20.21 -2.96 -0.47
C ASN A 11 -18.69 -3.22 -0.53
N ARG A 12 -17.86 -2.27 -0.06
CA ARG A 12 -16.39 -2.37 -0.12
C ARG A 12 -15.65 -2.02 1.18
N SER A 13 -16.23 -2.38 2.33
CA SER A 13 -15.55 -2.25 3.62
C SER A 13 -14.97 -3.59 4.06
N ILE A 14 -13.74 -3.58 4.57
CA ILE A 14 -13.17 -4.67 5.36
C ILE A 14 -13.49 -4.33 6.83
N ASP A 15 -14.45 -5.05 7.43
CA ASP A 15 -14.95 -4.80 8.79
C ASP A 15 -15.29 -3.33 9.07
N ALA A 16 -16.19 -2.76 8.26
CA ALA A 16 -16.62 -1.35 8.33
C ALA A 16 -15.52 -0.30 8.10
N LYS A 17 -14.29 -0.71 7.71
CA LYS A 17 -13.22 0.19 7.28
C LYS A 17 -13.04 0.12 5.77
N ALA A 18 -12.98 1.27 5.12
CA ALA A 18 -12.77 1.38 3.69
C ALA A 18 -11.27 1.59 3.39
N PRO A 19 -10.60 0.64 2.71
CA PRO A 19 -9.29 0.90 2.12
C PRO A 19 -9.40 1.89 0.96
N ASP A 20 -8.31 2.63 0.69
CA ASP A 20 -8.32 3.65 -0.36
C ASP A 20 -8.36 3.06 -1.78
N ILE A 21 -7.69 1.94 -1.99
CA ILE A 21 -7.65 1.27 -3.30
C ILE A 21 -7.83 -0.22 -3.11
N ILE A 22 -8.73 -0.82 -3.88
CA ILE A 22 -8.88 -2.27 -3.97
C ILE A 22 -8.96 -2.72 -5.41
N GLY A 23 -8.32 -3.85 -5.68
CA GLY A 23 -8.41 -4.57 -6.94
C GLY A 23 -9.27 -5.79 -6.77
N MET A 24 -10.17 -6.03 -7.70
CA MET A 24 -10.95 -7.26 -7.76
C MET A 24 -10.78 -7.94 -9.10
N SER A 25 -10.85 -9.27 -9.10
CA SER A 25 -11.01 -10.04 -10.32
C SER A 25 -12.41 -9.81 -10.89
N PRO A 26 -12.64 -10.11 -12.18
CA PRO A 26 -13.97 -10.06 -12.77
C PRO A 26 -15.00 -10.92 -12.01
N GLN A 27 -14.54 -11.98 -11.33
CA GLN A 27 -15.34 -12.89 -10.51
C GLN A 27 -15.59 -12.35 -9.08
N GLY A 28 -15.21 -11.10 -8.78
CA GLY A 28 -15.39 -10.49 -7.46
C GLY A 28 -14.38 -10.93 -6.40
N LYS A 29 -13.35 -11.71 -6.76
CA LYS A 29 -12.28 -12.08 -5.83
C LYS A 29 -11.40 -10.86 -5.59
N LEU A 30 -11.22 -10.44 -4.35
CA LEU A 30 -10.23 -9.42 -4.02
C LEU A 30 -8.84 -9.87 -4.54
N LEU A 31 -8.07 -8.96 -5.12
CA LEU A 31 -6.73 -9.20 -5.65
C LEU A 31 -5.70 -8.47 -4.80
N PHE A 32 -5.94 -7.19 -4.54
CA PHE A 32 -5.03 -6.32 -3.79
C PHE A 32 -5.78 -5.27 -2.98
N VAL A 33 -5.09 -4.74 -1.96
CA VAL A 33 -5.54 -3.65 -1.10
C VAL A 33 -4.38 -2.69 -0.89
N TYR A 34 -4.61 -1.39 -1.10
CA TYR A 34 -3.59 -0.36 -0.95
C TYR A 34 -4.14 0.89 -0.25
N GLU A 35 -3.21 1.64 0.34
CA GLU A 35 -3.47 2.89 1.05
C GLU A 35 -2.87 4.08 0.28
N LEU A 36 -3.67 5.12 0.14
CA LEU A 36 -3.33 6.32 -0.61
C LEU A 36 -3.39 7.53 0.30
N ARG A 37 -2.30 8.29 0.35
CA ARG A 37 -2.18 9.43 1.24
C ARG A 37 -1.88 10.70 0.45
N ALA A 38 -2.48 11.81 0.87
CA ALA A 38 -2.27 13.11 0.25
C ALA A 38 -0.92 13.72 0.66
N PRO A 39 -0.03 14.13 -0.26
CA PRO A 39 1.32 14.60 0.05
C PRO A 39 1.37 15.99 0.72
N TRP A 40 0.36 16.84 0.51
CA TRP A 40 0.28 18.17 1.13
C TRP A 40 -0.12 18.14 2.61
N VAL A 41 -0.47 16.97 3.14
CA VAL A 41 -0.71 16.77 4.57
C VAL A 41 0.61 16.32 5.19
N GLY A 42 1.29 17.18 5.96
CA GLY A 42 2.59 16.82 6.56
C GLY A 42 2.54 15.56 7.43
N ALA A 43 1.37 15.18 7.96
CA ALA A 43 1.16 13.92 8.68
C ALA A 43 1.20 12.65 7.80
N HIS A 44 1.22 12.82 6.48
CA HIS A 44 1.33 11.75 5.50
C HIS A 44 2.73 11.66 4.89
N ASP A 45 3.70 12.43 5.38
CA ASP A 45 5.07 12.31 4.88
C ASP A 45 5.62 10.91 5.19
N ILE A 46 5.88 10.15 4.14
CA ILE A 46 6.49 8.82 4.21
C ILE A 46 7.91 8.81 3.60
N SER A 47 8.48 9.98 3.33
CA SER A 47 9.84 10.13 2.76
C SER A 47 10.93 9.56 3.68
N ARG A 48 10.64 9.45 4.98
CA ARG A 48 11.50 8.85 5.99
C ARG A 48 10.73 7.81 6.79
N LEU A 49 11.36 6.66 6.99
CA LEU A 49 10.81 5.58 7.81
C LEU A 49 11.33 5.70 9.24
N ASP A 50 10.68 6.51 10.07
CA ASP A 50 10.92 6.49 11.51
C ASP A 50 9.82 5.71 12.21
N MET A 51 10.10 4.46 12.60
CA MET A 51 9.12 3.63 13.32
C MET A 51 8.81 4.17 14.73
N LYS A 52 9.55 5.14 15.26
CA LYS A 52 9.16 5.89 16.48
C LYS A 52 8.02 6.87 16.18
N GLU A 53 7.83 7.25 14.93
CA GLU A 53 6.72 8.08 14.50
C GLU A 53 5.39 7.33 14.62
N ARG A 54 4.54 7.80 15.52
CA ARG A 54 3.21 7.21 15.78
C ARG A 54 2.34 7.11 14.53
N LYS A 55 2.46 8.08 13.62
CA LYS A 55 1.64 8.18 12.40
C LYS A 55 2.02 7.10 11.38
N LEU A 56 3.31 6.94 11.12
CA LEU A 56 3.81 5.87 10.26
C LEU A 56 3.37 4.50 10.77
N ARG A 57 3.50 4.23 12.07
CA ARG A 57 2.98 2.99 12.68
C ARG A 57 1.47 2.83 12.52
N HIS A 58 0.70 3.92 12.60
CA HIS A 58 -0.75 3.87 12.41
C HIS A 58 -1.11 3.51 10.96
N ILE A 59 -0.45 4.11 9.98
CA ILE A 59 -0.68 3.83 8.56
C ILE A 59 -0.29 2.38 8.23
N LEU A 60 0.91 1.94 8.65
CA LEU A 60 1.36 0.57 8.44
C LEU A 60 0.49 -0.44 9.19
N GLY A 61 0.03 -0.11 10.40
CA GLY A 61 -0.89 -0.94 11.17
C GLY A 61 -2.27 -1.07 10.53
N GLN A 62 -2.77 0.02 9.91
CA GLN A 62 -4.01 -0.02 9.13
C GLN A 62 -3.87 -0.91 7.90
N LEU A 63 -2.78 -0.78 7.15
CA LEU A 63 -2.51 -1.66 6.01
C LEU A 63 -2.35 -3.12 6.46
N ALA A 64 -1.59 -3.39 7.53
CA ALA A 64 -1.42 -4.73 8.08
C ALA A 64 -2.75 -5.35 8.52
N TYR A 65 -3.65 -4.55 9.12
CA TYR A 65 -5.00 -4.98 9.44
C TYR A 65 -5.75 -5.44 8.19
N TYR A 66 -5.72 -4.63 7.12
CA TYR A 66 -6.38 -5.01 5.86
C TYR A 66 -5.78 -6.25 5.23
N LEU A 67 -4.45 -6.37 5.19
CA LEU A 67 -3.77 -7.54 4.65
C LEU A 67 -4.17 -8.80 5.40
N HIS A 68 -4.13 -8.76 6.73
CA HIS A 68 -4.52 -9.87 7.58
C HIS A 68 -5.98 -10.30 7.37
N ARG A 69 -6.92 -9.34 7.43
CA ARG A 69 -8.36 -9.62 7.32
C ARG A 69 -8.77 -10.06 5.92
N SER A 70 -8.07 -9.59 4.90
CA SER A 70 -8.33 -9.97 3.50
C SER A 70 -7.52 -11.17 3.00
N GLN A 71 -6.77 -11.82 3.91
CA GLN A 71 -5.86 -12.93 3.62
C GLN A 71 -4.87 -12.61 2.48
N ARG A 72 -4.39 -11.37 2.44
CA ARG A 72 -3.37 -10.90 1.50
C ARG A 72 -2.01 -10.87 2.17
N ARG A 73 -0.97 -11.12 1.38
CA ARG A 73 0.41 -11.10 1.87
C ARG A 73 1.17 -9.84 1.51
N SER A 74 0.69 -9.03 0.56
CA SER A 74 1.39 -7.84 0.10
C SER A 74 0.45 -6.67 -0.18
N GLY A 75 0.99 -5.47 0.00
CA GLY A 75 0.33 -4.20 -0.22
C GLY A 75 1.35 -3.07 -0.43
N PHE A 76 0.87 -1.84 -0.54
CA PHE A 76 1.73 -0.66 -0.55
C PHE A 76 1.00 0.54 0.07
N VAL A 77 1.80 1.49 0.51
CA VAL A 77 1.37 2.84 0.90
C VAL A 77 2.01 3.81 -0.08
N THR A 78 1.25 4.77 -0.61
CA THR A 78 1.81 5.80 -1.48
C THR A 78 1.28 7.20 -1.18
N THR A 79 2.16 8.18 -1.34
CA THR A 79 1.83 9.62 -1.32
C THR A 79 1.84 10.26 -2.70
N TYR A 80 1.77 9.45 -3.77
CA TYR A 80 2.15 9.80 -5.14
C TYR A 80 3.64 10.12 -5.33
N ILE A 81 4.26 10.79 -4.36
CA ILE A 81 5.67 11.15 -4.39
C ILE A 81 6.53 9.95 -3.99
N TYR A 82 6.14 9.26 -2.94
CA TYR A 82 6.85 8.07 -2.45
C TYR A 82 5.92 6.86 -2.43
N THR A 83 6.50 5.67 -2.59
CA THR A 83 5.81 4.39 -2.37
C THR A 83 6.63 3.51 -1.44
N ILE A 84 5.98 2.91 -0.46
CA ILE A 84 6.55 1.84 0.37
C ILE A 84 5.79 0.56 0.05
N PHE A 85 6.50 -0.48 -0.36
CA PHE A 85 5.96 -1.82 -0.48
C PHE A 85 5.98 -2.52 0.87
N VAL A 86 4.92 -3.26 1.16
CA VAL A 86 4.73 -3.92 2.44
C VAL A 86 4.37 -5.38 2.21
N ARG A 87 4.98 -6.27 2.97
CA ARG A 87 4.73 -7.72 2.93
C ARG A 87 4.49 -8.25 4.34
N GLN A 88 3.37 -8.95 4.53
CA GLN A 88 3.06 -9.68 5.75
C GLN A 88 3.62 -11.10 5.64
N THR A 89 4.53 -11.44 6.56
CA THR A 89 5.21 -12.74 6.62
C THR A 89 4.98 -13.42 7.97
N VAL A 90 5.24 -14.73 8.03
CA VAL A 90 5.29 -15.46 9.30
C VAL A 90 6.74 -15.90 9.48
N THR A 91 7.39 -15.35 10.49
CA THR A 91 8.79 -15.66 10.82
C THR A 91 8.81 -16.18 12.24
N ASN A 92 9.34 -17.39 12.45
CA ASN A 92 9.37 -18.05 13.76
C ASN A 92 7.99 -18.13 14.45
N GLY A 93 6.93 -18.38 13.66
CA GLY A 93 5.56 -18.45 14.18
C GLY A 93 4.92 -17.11 14.55
N GLN A 94 5.61 -15.99 14.33
CA GLN A 94 5.07 -14.65 14.58
C GLN A 94 4.73 -13.93 13.27
N TRP A 95 3.58 -13.26 13.26
CA TRP A 95 3.20 -12.37 12.17
C TRP A 95 4.10 -11.14 12.17
N MET A 96 4.83 -10.95 11.08
CA MET A 96 5.74 -9.83 10.88
C MET A 96 5.30 -9.01 9.67
N LEU A 97 5.67 -7.74 9.69
CA LEU A 97 5.45 -6.81 8.59
C LEU A 97 6.81 -6.32 8.08
N GLU A 98 7.19 -6.78 6.90
CA GLU A 98 8.36 -6.32 6.18
C GLU A 98 7.96 -5.14 5.29
N TYR A 99 8.86 -4.17 5.11
CA TYR A 99 8.62 -3.02 4.27
C TYR A 99 9.87 -2.61 3.49
N SER A 100 9.69 -2.06 2.30
CA SER A 100 10.77 -1.46 1.51
C SER A 100 11.15 -0.09 2.07
N PRO A 101 12.35 0.44 1.75
CA PRO A 101 12.60 1.88 1.83
C PRO A 101 11.56 2.67 1.01
N PRO A 102 11.33 3.96 1.30
CA PRO A 102 10.45 4.80 0.48
C PRO A 102 11.07 5.03 -0.90
N ILE A 103 10.34 4.68 -1.95
CA ILE A 103 10.78 4.81 -3.34
C ILE A 103 10.15 6.07 -3.95
N SER A 104 10.98 7.06 -4.25
CA SER A 104 10.54 8.31 -4.91
C SER A 104 10.04 8.05 -6.33
N TYR A 105 9.00 8.74 -6.80
CA TYR A 105 8.57 8.72 -8.20
C TYR A 105 9.64 9.23 -9.17
N LEU A 106 10.56 10.06 -8.66
CA LEU A 106 11.73 10.54 -9.40
C LEU A 106 12.90 9.54 -9.35
N ASP A 107 12.75 8.42 -8.65
CA ASP A 107 13.80 7.41 -8.63
C ASP A 107 13.87 6.74 -10.01
N THR A 108 14.82 7.22 -10.81
CA THR A 108 15.11 6.72 -12.14
C THR A 108 16.33 5.80 -12.15
N SER A 109 16.72 5.23 -11.00
CA SER A 109 17.89 4.36 -10.92
C SER A 109 17.78 3.24 -11.98
N GLY A 110 18.58 3.35 -13.05
CA GLY A 110 18.59 2.39 -14.17
C GLY A 110 17.78 2.74 -15.43
N ILE A 111 17.18 3.93 -15.54
CA ILE A 111 16.25 4.28 -16.64
C ILE A 111 16.91 5.11 -17.76
N ARG A 112 16.62 4.78 -19.03
CA ARG A 112 16.87 5.65 -20.19
C ARG A 112 15.63 6.47 -20.53
N ARG A 113 15.82 7.64 -21.15
CA ARG A 113 14.72 8.56 -21.50
C ARG A 113 13.72 7.86 -22.44
N GLY A 114 12.49 7.64 -21.98
CA GLY A 114 11.42 6.97 -22.75
C GLY A 114 10.89 5.68 -22.12
N ASP A 115 11.54 5.14 -21.09
CA ASP A 115 11.09 3.91 -20.45
C ASP A 115 9.92 4.17 -19.48
N ILE A 116 8.95 3.26 -19.49
CA ILE A 116 7.85 3.23 -18.52
C ILE A 116 8.36 2.54 -17.26
N THR A 117 8.26 3.20 -16.10
CA THR A 117 8.61 2.58 -14.82
C THR A 117 7.45 1.75 -14.30
N ALA A 118 7.59 0.42 -14.35
CA ALA A 118 6.76 -0.49 -13.57
C ALA A 118 7.40 -0.65 -12.18
N ARG A 119 6.61 -0.52 -11.11
CA ARG A 119 7.07 -0.82 -9.76
C ARG A 119 6.52 -2.18 -9.37
N GLU A 120 7.41 -3.16 -9.22
CA GLU A 120 7.04 -4.51 -8.81
C GLU A 120 7.20 -4.67 -7.30
N SER A 121 6.18 -5.27 -6.67
CA SER A 121 6.25 -5.71 -5.28
C SER A 121 6.75 -7.15 -5.20
N PHE A 122 7.38 -7.52 -4.09
CA PHE A 122 7.82 -8.88 -3.77
C PHE A 122 6.76 -9.97 -3.95
#